data_AF-A0A7J7SL23-F1
#
_entry.id   AF-A0A7J7SL23-F1
#
_cell.length_a   1.000
_cell.length_b   1.000
_cell.length_c   1.000
_cell.angle_alpha   90.00
_cell.angle_beta   90.00
_cell.angle_gamma   90.00
#
_symmetry.space_group_name_H-M   'P 1'
#
loop_
_entity.id
_entity.type
_entity.pdbx_description
1 polymer ?
#
loop_
_entity_poly.entity_id
_entity_poly.type
_entity_poly.pdbx_seq_one_letter_code
_entity_poly.pdbx_strand_id
1 'polypeptide(L)'
;MGVDIRHNKDRKVRRKEPKSQDIYLRLLVKLYRFLARRTNSTFNQVVLKRLFMSRTNRPPLSLSRMVCALRVSSRARSRILKAGGKILTFDQLALDSPKGCGTVLLSGEPYVRSKGRKFERARGRRASRGYKN
;
A
#
# COMPACT_ATOMS: atom_id res chain seq x y z
N MET A 1 -5.83 -20.21 -41.51
CA MET A 1 -5.39 -18.80 -41.66
C MET A 1 -4.68 -18.40 -40.38
N GLY A 2 -3.41 -18.00 -40.44
CA GLY A 2 -2.68 -17.54 -39.25
C GLY A 2 -3.12 -16.12 -38.90
N VAL A 3 -3.68 -15.92 -37.70
CA VAL A 3 -4.00 -14.58 -37.20
C VAL A 3 -2.72 -14.00 -36.61
N ASP A 4 -2.22 -12.92 -37.20
CA ASP A 4 -0.98 -12.27 -36.78
C ASP A 4 -1.24 -11.40 -35.53
N ILE A 5 -1.23 -12.03 -34.35
CA ILE A 5 -1.54 -11.38 -33.08
C ILE A 5 -0.25 -10.86 -32.44
N ARG A 6 -0.22 -9.57 -32.11
CA ARG A 6 0.88 -8.97 -31.33
C ARG A 6 0.75 -9.34 -29.85
N HIS A 7 1.59 -10.27 -29.38
CA HIS A 7 1.58 -10.81 -28.01
C HIS A 7 2.24 -9.91 -26.94
N ASN A 8 2.74 -8.73 -27.30
CA ASN A 8 3.50 -7.87 -26.39
C ASN A 8 2.69 -7.30 -25.21
N LYS A 9 1.35 -7.41 -25.24
CA LYS A 9 0.43 -6.89 -24.21
C LYS A 9 -0.20 -7.98 -23.33
N ASP A 10 0.07 -9.25 -23.58
CA ASP A 10 -0.60 -10.36 -22.87
C ASP A 10 -0.15 -10.46 -21.42
N ARG A 11 1.12 -10.14 -21.17
CA ARG A 11 1.70 -10.18 -19.82
C ARG A 11 1.32 -8.94 -19.02
N LYS A 12 0.40 -9.13 -18.07
CA LYS A 12 0.08 -8.11 -17.06
C LYS A 12 0.99 -8.23 -15.84
N VAL A 13 1.82 -7.22 -15.59
CA VAL A 13 2.73 -7.16 -14.42
C VAL A 13 1.96 -6.70 -13.18
N ARG A 14 1.18 -7.61 -12.58
CA ARG A 14 0.49 -7.38 -11.30
C ARG A 14 0.55 -8.62 -10.42
N ARG A 15 0.65 -8.42 -9.12
CA ARG A 15 0.60 -9.52 -8.14
C ARG A 15 -0.84 -9.97 -7.94
N LYS A 16 -1.06 -11.29 -7.93
CA LYS A 16 -2.36 -11.91 -7.61
C LYS A 16 -2.49 -12.29 -6.12
N GLU A 17 -1.36 -12.32 -5.41
CA GLU A 17 -1.24 -12.71 -4.02
C GLU A 17 -0.05 -11.97 -3.35
N PRO A 18 0.03 -11.90 -2.01
CA PRO A 18 1.17 -11.28 -1.34
C PRO A 18 2.39 -12.20 -1.45
N LYS A 19 3.58 -11.62 -1.66
CA LYS A 19 4.84 -12.38 -1.66
C LYS A 19 5.25 -12.90 -0.26
N SER A 20 4.64 -12.35 0.80
CA SER A 20 4.97 -12.70 2.20
C SER A 20 4.37 -14.05 2.59
N GLN A 21 5.08 -14.81 3.42
CA GLN A 21 4.60 -16.06 4.04
C GLN A 21 3.84 -15.83 5.36
N ASP A 22 3.69 -14.58 5.80
CA ASP A 22 2.96 -14.20 7.01
C ASP A 22 1.49 -14.69 6.94
N ILE A 23 1.12 -15.55 7.89
CA ILE A 23 -0.21 -16.18 7.98
C ILE A 23 -1.30 -15.11 8.17
N TYR A 24 -1.07 -14.11 9.04
CA TYR A 24 -2.06 -13.06 9.32
C TYR A 24 -2.34 -12.21 8.08
N LEU A 25 -1.31 -11.89 7.30
CA LEU A 25 -1.49 -11.16 6.05
C LEU A 25 -2.29 -11.97 5.03
N ARG A 26 -2.07 -13.28 4.95
CA ARG A 26 -2.81 -14.17 4.03
C ARG A 26 -4.28 -14.29 4.42
N LEU A 27 -4.58 -14.41 5.72
CA LEU A 27 -5.95 -14.41 6.23
C LEU A 27 -6.66 -13.08 5.93
N LEU A 28 -5.99 -11.95 6.18
CA LEU A 28 -6.55 -10.63 5.90
C LEU A 28 -6.83 -10.41 4.41
N VAL A 29 -5.93 -10.87 3.54
CA VAL A 29 -6.15 -10.87 2.09
C VAL A 29 -7.37 -11.70 1.71
N LYS A 30 -7.57 -12.87 2.33
CA LYS A 30 -8.72 -13.74 2.05
C LYS A 30 -10.04 -13.02 2.40
N LEU A 31 -10.07 -12.34 3.54
CA LEU A 31 -11.19 -11.50 3.98
C LEU A 31 -11.47 -10.36 2.99
N TYR A 32 -10.47 -9.53 2.67
CA TYR A 32 -10.69 -8.39 1.77
C TYR A 32 -10.97 -8.81 0.32
N ARG A 33 -10.51 -9.99 -0.10
CA ARG A 33 -10.87 -10.57 -1.40
C ARG A 33 -12.33 -11.02 -1.45
N PHE A 34 -12.86 -11.54 -0.35
CA PHE A 34 -14.28 -11.84 -0.22
C PHE A 34 -15.10 -10.54 -0.25
N LEU A 35 -14.74 -9.56 0.60
CA LEU A 35 -15.46 -8.29 0.67
C LEU A 35 -15.42 -7.52 -0.65
N ALA A 36 -14.27 -7.42 -1.32
CA ALA A 36 -14.14 -6.73 -2.60
C ALA A 36 -15.01 -7.34 -3.71
N ARG A 37 -15.31 -8.64 -3.63
CA ARG A 37 -16.20 -9.33 -4.58
C ARG A 37 -17.68 -9.17 -4.23
N ARG A 38 -18.04 -9.07 -2.95
CA ARG A 38 -19.45 -9.12 -2.49
C ARG A 38 -20.07 -7.76 -2.23
N THR A 39 -19.27 -6.75 -1.88
CA THR A 39 -19.76 -5.44 -1.44
C THR A 39 -19.74 -4.36 -2.52
N ASN A 40 -19.13 -4.64 -3.67
CA ASN A 40 -18.91 -3.70 -4.78
C ASN A 40 -18.26 -2.35 -4.38
N SER A 41 -17.63 -2.24 -3.21
CA SER A 41 -16.99 -0.99 -2.77
C SER A 41 -15.60 -0.84 -3.39
N THR A 42 -15.32 0.37 -3.91
CA THR A 42 -13.99 0.74 -4.44
C THR A 42 -12.93 0.73 -3.32
N PHE A 43 -13.33 1.08 -2.10
CA PHE A 43 -12.49 1.01 -0.90
C PHE A 43 -11.83 -0.36 -0.74
N ASN A 44 -12.63 -1.44 -0.75
CA ASN A 44 -12.13 -2.80 -0.53
C ASN A 44 -11.19 -3.26 -1.66
N GLN A 45 -11.46 -2.85 -2.90
CA GLN A 45 -10.59 -3.13 -4.04
C GLN A 45 -9.22 -2.45 -3.88
N VAL A 46 -9.19 -1.21 -3.39
CA VAL A 46 -7.95 -0.47 -3.14
C VAL A 46 -7.19 -1.08 -1.97
N VAL A 47 -7.86 -1.43 -0.87
CA VAL A 47 -7.24 -2.08 0.30
C VAL A 47 -6.58 -3.40 -0.12
N LEU A 48 -7.30 -4.26 -0.84
CA LEU A 48 -6.77 -5.53 -1.34
C LEU A 48 -5.53 -5.34 -2.21
N LYS A 49 -5.55 -4.35 -3.11
CA LYS A 49 -4.39 -4.00 -3.94
C LYS A 49 -3.19 -3.57 -3.09
N ARG A 50 -3.43 -2.77 -2.04
CA ARG A 50 -2.38 -2.30 -1.11
C ARG A 50 -1.81 -3.44 -0.26
N LEU A 51 -2.62 -4.43 0.12
CA LEU A 51 -2.16 -5.63 0.83
C LEU A 51 -1.21 -6.52 0.00
N PHE A 52 -1.09 -6.33 -1.32
CA PHE A 52 -0.12 -7.02 -2.19
C PHE A 52 1.17 -6.22 -2.46
N MET A 53 1.21 -4.93 -2.10
CA MET A 53 2.34 -4.05 -2.39
C MET A 53 3.61 -4.47 -1.63
N SER A 54 4.81 -4.20 -2.15
CA SER A 54 6.05 -4.41 -1.37
C SER A 54 6.15 -3.42 -0.21
N ARG A 55 6.98 -3.74 0.80
CA ARG A 55 7.24 -2.83 1.94
C ARG A 55 7.73 -1.46 1.50
N THR A 56 8.56 -1.39 0.44
CA THR A 56 9.02 -0.12 -0.16
C THR A 56 7.87 0.77 -0.61
N ASN A 57 6.79 0.17 -1.14
CA ASN A 57 5.63 0.90 -1.63
C ASN A 57 4.55 1.06 -0.54
N ARG A 58 4.81 0.62 0.69
CA ARG A 58 3.97 0.84 1.89
C ARG A 58 4.75 1.67 2.91
N PRO A 59 5.02 2.96 2.62
CA PRO A 59 5.78 3.82 3.52
C PRO A 59 5.05 4.02 4.86
N PRO A 60 5.80 4.26 5.94
CA PRO A 60 5.20 4.61 7.23
C PRO A 60 4.47 5.95 7.12
N LEU A 61 3.37 6.08 7.85
CA LEU A 61 2.53 7.26 7.93
C LEU A 61 2.74 7.99 9.27
N SER A 62 2.58 9.32 9.27
CA SER A 62 2.62 10.13 10.50
C SER A 62 1.32 10.00 11.29
N LEU A 63 1.40 10.29 12.60
CA LEU A 63 0.37 9.96 13.59
C LEU A 63 -0.89 10.84 13.53
N SER A 64 -0.88 11.95 12.78
CA SER A 64 -1.93 12.98 12.90
C SER A 64 -3.34 12.52 12.49
N ARG A 65 -3.49 11.38 11.81
CA ARG A 65 -4.77 10.95 11.22
C ARG A 65 -5.00 9.43 11.21
N MET A 66 -4.23 8.65 11.97
CA MET A 66 -4.28 7.18 11.88
C MET A 66 -5.18 6.56 12.93
N VAL A 67 -6.30 5.97 12.48
CA VAL A 67 -7.21 5.17 13.32
C VAL A 67 -6.98 3.67 13.11
N CYS A 68 -6.62 3.22 11.89
CA CYS A 68 -6.44 1.80 11.55
C CYS A 68 -5.12 1.54 10.79
N ALA A 69 -4.38 0.50 11.16
CA ALA A 69 -3.11 0.15 10.52
C ALA A 69 -2.72 -1.32 10.65
N LEU A 70 -1.86 -1.80 9.74
CA LEU A 70 -1.29 -3.16 9.81
C LEU A 70 -0.32 -3.31 10.98
N ARG A 71 0.49 -2.29 11.24
CA ARG A 71 1.45 -2.25 12.35
C ARG A 71 1.56 -0.82 12.86
N VAL A 72 1.56 -0.66 14.18
CA VAL A 72 1.75 0.62 14.88
C VAL A 72 2.95 0.45 15.80
N SER A 73 3.85 1.44 15.82
CA SER A 73 5.00 1.41 16.74
C SER A 73 4.53 1.55 18.19
N SER A 74 5.29 0.99 19.15
CA SER A 74 4.96 1.09 20.59
C SER A 74 4.78 2.54 21.05
N ARG A 75 5.68 3.42 20.61
CA ARG A 75 5.62 4.88 20.91
C ARG A 75 4.37 5.53 20.31
N ALA A 76 4.01 5.19 19.08
CA ALA A 76 2.78 5.67 18.46
C ALA A 76 1.55 5.20 19.21
N ARG A 77 1.52 3.92 19.58
CA ARG A 77 0.43 3.30 20.35
C ARG A 77 0.21 4.01 21.67
N SER A 78 1.27 4.22 22.45
CA SER A 78 1.21 4.94 23.73
C SER A 78 0.66 6.37 23.57
N ARG A 79 1.13 7.12 22.55
CA ARG A 79 0.66 8.50 22.29
C ARG A 79 -0.82 8.57 21.92
N ILE A 80 -1.29 7.67 21.05
CA ILE A 80 -2.69 7.64 20.62
C ILE A 80 -3.61 7.31 21.80
N LEU A 81 -3.26 6.27 22.58
CA LEU A 81 -4.05 5.87 23.74
C LEU A 81 -4.06 6.96 24.83
N LYS A 82 -2.92 7.62 25.09
CA LYS A 82 -2.83 8.73 26.05
C LYS A 82 -3.71 9.92 25.64
N ALA A 83 -3.91 10.14 24.35
CA ALA A 83 -4.80 11.18 23.82
C ALA A 83 -6.28 10.75 23.76
N GLY A 84 -6.63 9.56 24.28
CA GLY A 84 -8.00 9.01 24.24
C GLY A 84 -8.42 8.43 22.89
N GLY A 85 -7.49 8.29 21.94
CA GLY A 85 -7.76 7.71 20.63
C GLY A 85 -7.83 6.17 20.64
N LYS A 86 -8.58 5.59 19.70
CA LYS A 86 -8.65 4.15 19.48
C LYS A 86 -7.76 3.72 18.32
N ILE A 87 -7.13 2.56 18.44
CA ILE A 87 -6.33 1.94 17.37
C ILE A 87 -7.04 0.68 16.94
N LEU A 88 -7.50 0.65 15.69
CA LEU A 88 -8.19 -0.48 15.09
C LEU A 88 -7.24 -1.32 14.24
N THR A 89 -7.50 -2.62 14.22
CA THR A 89 -6.97 -3.52 13.19
C THR A 89 -7.87 -3.54 11.97
N PHE A 90 -7.35 -4.03 10.84
CA PHE A 90 -8.13 -4.07 9.59
C PHE A 90 -9.29 -5.06 9.64
N ASP A 91 -9.18 -6.13 10.42
CA ASP A 91 -10.28 -7.06 10.69
C ASP A 91 -11.40 -6.39 11.53
N GLN A 92 -11.05 -5.64 12.58
CA GLN A 92 -12.01 -4.86 13.36
C GLN A 92 -12.71 -3.81 12.49
N LEU A 93 -11.96 -3.08 11.67
CA LEU A 93 -12.54 -2.12 10.73
C LEU A 93 -13.52 -2.76 9.74
N ALA A 94 -13.22 -4.00 9.31
CA ALA A 94 -14.11 -4.73 8.39
C ALA A 94 -15.42 -5.17 9.04
N LEU A 95 -15.44 -5.37 10.37
CA LEU A 95 -16.66 -5.61 11.14
C LEU A 95 -17.46 -4.32 11.31
N ASP A 96 -16.82 -3.23 11.70
CA ASP A 96 -17.47 -1.94 11.96
C ASP A 96 -18.01 -1.29 10.68
N SER A 97 -17.23 -1.34 9.59
CA SER A 97 -17.56 -0.68 8.33
C SER A 97 -17.13 -1.53 7.13
N PRO A 98 -17.90 -2.58 6.78
CA PRO A 98 -17.54 -3.54 5.72
C PRO A 98 -17.48 -2.90 4.33
N LYS A 99 -18.17 -1.77 4.11
CA LYS A 99 -18.09 -1.00 2.87
C LYS A 99 -17.02 0.10 2.90
N GLY A 100 -16.49 0.45 4.08
CA GLY A 100 -15.58 1.58 4.29
C GLY A 100 -16.28 2.94 4.36
N CYS A 101 -17.59 2.98 4.65
CA CYS A 101 -18.33 4.22 4.84
C CYS A 101 -17.72 5.05 5.98
N GLY A 102 -17.52 6.36 5.76
CA GLY A 102 -16.91 7.26 6.74
C GLY A 102 -15.40 7.10 6.92
N THR A 103 -14.72 6.37 6.02
CA THR A 103 -13.27 6.15 6.11
C THR A 103 -12.51 6.82 4.97
N VAL A 104 -11.27 7.24 5.24
CA VAL A 104 -10.36 7.82 4.25
C VAL A 104 -9.08 7.00 4.19
N LEU A 105 -8.71 6.56 2.98
CA LEU A 105 -7.47 5.79 2.76
C LEU A 105 -6.26 6.73 2.63
N LEU A 106 -5.51 6.86 3.72
CA LEU A 106 -4.24 7.58 3.72
C LEU A 106 -3.13 6.71 3.12
N SER A 107 -2.19 7.33 2.40
CA SER A 107 -0.96 6.70 1.94
C SER A 107 0.20 7.62 2.27
N GLY A 108 1.26 7.06 2.86
CA GLY A 108 2.47 7.84 3.09
C GLY A 108 3.13 8.16 1.77
N GLU A 109 3.97 9.20 1.79
CA GLU A 109 4.86 9.48 0.69
C GLU A 109 5.89 8.33 0.58
N PRO A 110 6.11 7.75 -0.61
CA PRO A 110 7.11 6.69 -0.78
C PRO A 110 8.46 7.13 -0.23
N TYR A 111 9.15 6.24 0.48
CA TYR A 111 10.49 6.53 0.99
C TYR A 111 11.42 6.78 -0.20
N VAL A 112 11.70 8.05 -0.49
CA VAL A 112 12.66 8.46 -1.50
C VAL A 112 14.06 8.21 -0.90
N ARG A 113 14.52 6.96 -0.89
CA ARG A 113 15.89 6.59 -0.43
C ARG A 113 17.01 7.29 -1.22
N SER A 114 16.67 7.90 -2.36
CA SER A 114 17.41 8.95 -3.08
C SER A 114 16.44 9.62 -4.04
N LYS A 115 16.59 10.92 -4.35
CA LYS A 115 15.82 11.53 -5.46
C LYS A 115 16.10 10.72 -6.75
N GLY A 116 15.08 10.01 -7.23
CA GLY A 116 15.10 9.28 -8.50
C GLY A 116 15.85 7.94 -8.50
N ARG A 117 15.73 7.22 -9.63
CA ARG A 117 16.74 6.24 -10.04
C ARG A 117 18.01 7.03 -10.32
N LYS A 118 19.15 6.65 -9.75
CA LYS A 118 20.44 6.94 -10.39
C LYS A 118 20.54 6.11 -11.67
N PHE A 119 19.69 6.41 -12.65
CA PHE A 119 20.18 6.36 -14.00
C PHE A 119 21.13 7.54 -14.04
N GLU A 120 22.40 7.26 -13.82
CA GLU A 120 23.40 8.21 -14.25
C GLU A 120 23.06 8.52 -15.71
N ARG A 121 22.63 9.76 -16.00
CA ARG A 121 22.98 10.29 -17.30
C ARG A 121 24.48 10.11 -17.34
N ALA A 122 24.97 9.31 -18.28
CA ALA A 122 26.39 9.11 -18.48
C ALA A 122 27.10 10.47 -18.34
N ARG A 123 28.19 10.51 -17.57
CA ARG A 123 28.94 11.73 -17.26
C ARG A 123 29.06 12.58 -18.54
N GLY A 124 28.66 13.86 -18.47
CA GLY A 124 28.75 14.81 -19.59
C GLY A 124 27.43 15.22 -20.26
N ARG A 125 26.28 14.59 -19.97
CA ARG A 125 24.98 15.02 -20.54
C ARG A 125 24.15 15.92 -19.59
N ARG A 126 24.52 17.21 -19.56
CA ARG A 126 23.86 18.41 -18.95
C ARG A 126 24.02 18.64 -17.44
N ALA A 127 24.09 19.94 -17.10
CA ALA A 127 24.21 20.50 -15.75
C ALA A 127 23.08 20.05 -14.81
N SER A 128 23.37 19.08 -13.95
CA SER A 128 22.55 18.75 -12.80
C SER A 128 22.90 19.65 -11.62
N ARG A 129 21.92 20.32 -10.99
CA ARG A 129 22.09 21.08 -9.73
C ARG A 129 22.42 20.21 -8.50
N GLY A 130 22.65 18.91 -8.68
CA GLY A 130 22.83 17.91 -7.62
C GLY A 130 24.28 17.65 -7.21
N TYR A 131 25.24 18.30 -7.87
CA TYR A 131 26.64 18.31 -7.48
C TYR A 131 27.10 19.77 -7.48
N LYS A 132 27.13 20.36 -6.29
CA LYS A 132 28.04 21.48 -6.03
C LYS A 132 29.26 20.84 -5.40
N ASN A 133 30.44 21.09 -5.99
CA ASN A 133 31.72 20.83 -5.34
C ASN A 133 31.77 21.54 -4.00
#